data_AF-A0A496PYZ9-F1
#
_entry.id   AF-A0A496PYZ9-F1
#
_cell.length_a   1.000
_cell.length_b   1.000
_cell.length_c   1.000
_cell.angle_alpha   90.00
_cell.angle_beta   90.00
_cell.angle_gamma   90.00
#
_symmetry.space_group_name_H-M   'P 1'
#
loop_
_entity.id
_entity.type
_entity.pdbx_description
1 polymer ?
#
loop_
_entity_poly.entity_id
_entity_poly.type
_entity_poly.pdbx_seq_one_letter_code
_entity_poly.pdbx_strand_id
1 'polypeptide(L)'
;MNQYLQHLPTIEGLPLDAVAIFLLLLVGVLALTIAIKYTSRVNPYVLLAFLIVGSAGVFTSWTYNRNEPEFITPVIDVLSHWLPQKEQSEAYY
;
A
#
# COMPACT_ATOMS: atom_id res chain seq x y z
N MET A 1 52.00 -13.73 13.09
CA MET A 1 50.53 -13.79 13.14
C MET A 1 50.01 -12.59 12.35
N ASN A 2 49.51 -12.85 11.13
CA ASN A 2 49.32 -11.83 10.08
C ASN A 2 48.27 -10.77 10.46
N GLN A 3 48.68 -9.50 10.46
CA GLN A 3 47.83 -8.33 10.74
C GLN A 3 46.72 -8.09 9.69
N TYR A 4 46.74 -8.84 8.58
CA TYR A 4 45.74 -8.76 7.51
C TYR A 4 44.36 -9.34 7.88
N LEU A 5 44.23 -10.07 9.00
CA LEU A 5 42.96 -10.65 9.43
C LEU A 5 42.14 -9.74 10.36
N GLN A 6 42.66 -8.58 10.76
CA GLN A 6 41.95 -7.63 11.64
C GLN A 6 41.06 -6.63 10.90
N HIS A 7 41.06 -6.64 9.57
CA HIS A 7 40.21 -5.79 8.72
C HIS A 7 39.18 -6.61 7.95
N LEU A 8 38.68 -7.69 8.54
CA LEU A 8 37.43 -8.26 8.06
C LEU A 8 36.34 -7.28 8.48
N PRO A 9 35.53 -6.73 7.54
CA PRO A 9 34.40 -5.91 7.92
C PRO A 9 33.47 -6.78 8.76
N THR A 10 33.50 -6.57 10.07
CA THR A 10 32.57 -7.17 11.01
C THR A 10 31.21 -6.62 10.63
N ILE A 11 30.28 -7.50 10.23
CA ILE A 11 28.89 -7.11 9.87
C ILE A 11 28.13 -6.80 11.18
N GLU A 12 28.62 -5.85 11.96
CA GLU A 12 28.10 -5.46 13.28
C GLU A 12 27.78 -3.96 13.36
N GLY A 13 27.58 -3.30 12.22
CA GLY A 13 27.31 -1.86 12.16
C GLY A 13 26.17 -1.43 11.25
N LEU A 14 25.45 -2.37 10.62
CA LEU A 14 24.28 -2.03 9.82
C LEU A 14 23.05 -2.03 10.73
N PRO A 15 22.41 -0.87 10.94
CA PRO A 15 21.25 -0.82 11.80
C PRO A 15 20.13 -1.62 11.11
N LEU A 16 19.45 -2.48 11.89
CA LEU A 16 18.47 -3.47 11.38
C LEU A 16 17.34 -2.81 10.58
N ASP A 17 17.02 -1.56 10.90
CA ASP A 17 16.10 -0.69 10.17
C ASP A 17 16.58 -0.39 8.75
N ALA A 18 17.86 -0.08 8.53
CA ALA A 18 18.41 0.19 7.20
C ALA A 18 18.38 -1.07 6.32
N VAL A 19 18.65 -2.24 6.88
CA VAL A 19 18.54 -3.53 6.17
C VAL A 19 17.09 -3.83 5.82
N ALA A 20 16.17 -3.64 6.77
CA ALA A 20 14.74 -3.85 6.54
C ALA A 20 14.19 -2.91 5.47
N ILE A 21 14.55 -1.62 5.50
CA ILE A 21 14.17 -0.62 4.50
C ILE A 21 14.74 -1.01 3.12
N PHE A 22 16.00 -1.42 3.06
CA PHE A 22 16.63 -1.86 1.81
C PHE A 22 15.94 -3.09 1.22
N LEU A 23 15.64 -4.10 2.04
CA LEU A 23 14.91 -5.29 1.60
C LEU A 23 13.49 -4.96 1.15
N LEU A 24 12.78 -4.07 1.86
CA LEU A 24 11.44 -3.62 1.48
C LEU A 24 11.47 -2.88 0.14
N LEU A 25 12.44 -1.99 -0.06
CA LEU A 25 12.67 -1.32 -1.35
C LEU A 25 12.96 -2.32 -2.46
N LEU A 26 13.83 -3.30 -2.22
CA LEU A 26 14.17 -4.34 -3.19
C LEU A 26 12.93 -5.14 -3.60
N VAL A 27 12.12 -5.57 -2.62
CA VAL A 27 10.86 -6.29 -2.86
C VAL A 27 9.87 -5.41 -3.63
N GLY A 28 9.75 -4.13 -3.26
CA GLY A 28 8.87 -3.18 -3.93
C GLY A 28 9.25 -2.97 -5.41
N VAL A 29 10.54 -2.80 -5.70
CA VAL A 29 11.05 -2.69 -7.08
C VAL A 29 10.81 -3.98 -7.86
N LEU A 30 11.06 -5.14 -7.24
CA LEU A 30 10.83 -6.44 -7.90
C LEU A 30 9.34 -6.63 -8.25
N ALA A 31 8.46 -6.36 -7.29
CA ALA A 31 7.02 -6.44 -7.46
C ALA A 31 6.54 -5.47 -8.56
N LEU A 32 7.06 -4.24 -8.60
CA LEU A 32 6.74 -3.28 -9.65
C LEU A 32 7.20 -3.78 -11.03
N THR A 33 8.40 -4.33 -11.13
CA THR A 33 8.95 -4.85 -12.40
C THR A 33 8.10 -6.01 -12.93
N ILE A 34 7.67 -6.89 -12.03
CA ILE A 34 6.74 -7.98 -12.34
C ILE A 34 5.40 -7.41 -12.78
N ALA A 35 4.81 -6.50 -12.01
CA ALA A 35 3.53 -5.88 -12.32
C ALA A 35 3.53 -5.22 -13.71
N ILE A 36 4.58 -4.47 -14.06
CA ILE A 36 4.74 -3.88 -15.40
C ILE A 36 4.79 -4.96 -16.47
N LYS A 37 5.64 -5.98 -16.31
CA LYS A 37 5.79 -7.07 -17.28
C LYS A 37 4.50 -7.83 -17.54
N TYR A 38 3.70 -8.08 -16.50
CA TYR A 38 2.40 -8.74 -16.64
C TYR A 38 1.38 -7.80 -17.25
N THR A 39 1.32 -6.54 -16.81
CA THR A 39 0.40 -5.51 -17.32
C THR A 39 0.61 -5.23 -18.81
N SER A 40 1.84 -5.25 -19.31
CA SER A 40 2.14 -5.07 -20.75
C SER A 40 1.55 -6.17 -21.65
N ARG A 41 1.11 -7.29 -21.09
CA ARG A 41 0.45 -8.39 -21.83
C ARG A 41 -1.07 -8.36 -21.71
N VAL A 42 -1.62 -7.51 -20.85
CA VAL A 42 -3.07 -7.39 -20.64
C VAL A 42 -3.61 -6.24 -21.47
N ASN A 43 -4.84 -6.37 -21.93
CA ASN A 43 -5.54 -5.26 -22.57
C ASN A 43 -5.67 -4.09 -21.56
N PRO A 44 -5.19 -2.88 -21.89
CA PRO A 44 -5.26 -1.72 -20.98
C PRO A 44 -6.68 -1.40 -20.52
N TYR A 45 -7.71 -1.70 -21.35
CA TYR A 45 -9.10 -1.51 -20.97
C TYR A 45 -9.57 -2.45 -19.86
N VAL A 46 -9.07 -3.69 -19.86
CA VAL A 46 -9.38 -4.66 -18.79
C VAL A 46 -8.73 -4.20 -17.50
N LEU A 47 -7.48 -3.75 -17.56
CA LEU A 47 -6.77 -3.24 -16.39
C LEU A 47 -7.45 -1.99 -15.82
N LEU A 48 -7.89 -1.08 -16.70
CA LEU A 48 -8.66 0.10 -16.33
C LEU A 48 -9.99 -0.27 -15.65
N ALA A 49 -10.72 -1.24 -16.20
CA ALA A 49 -11.96 -1.72 -15.60
C ALA A 49 -11.72 -2.29 -14.18
N PHE A 50 -10.68 -3.11 -14.00
CA PHE A 50 -10.29 -3.61 -12.68
C PHE A 50 -9.92 -2.49 -11.71
N LEU A 51 -9.20 -1.47 -12.19
CA LEU A 51 -8.80 -0.33 -11.37
C LEU A 51 -10.01 0.50 -10.95
N ILE A 52 -10.96 0.74 -11.85
CA ILE A 52 -12.21 1.46 -11.53
C ILE A 52 -13.06 0.67 -10.55
N VAL A 53 -13.32 -0.61 -10.81
CA VAL A 53 -14.16 -1.46 -9.94
C VAL A 53 -13.50 -1.66 -8.57
N GLY A 54 -12.19 -1.92 -8.55
CA GLY A 54 -11.42 -2.10 -7.32
C GLY A 54 -11.36 -0.80 -6.49
N SER A 55 -11.07 0.34 -7.12
CA SER A 55 -11.06 1.62 -6.42
C SER A 55 -12.45 2.02 -5.92
N ALA A 56 -13.51 1.76 -6.66
CA ALA A 56 -14.88 1.96 -6.19
C ALA A 56 -15.20 1.08 -4.97
N GLY A 57 -14.77 -0.18 -4.95
CA GLY A 57 -14.94 -1.08 -3.80
C GLY A 57 -14.19 -0.60 -2.55
N VAL A 58 -12.94 -0.18 -2.70
CA VAL A 58 -12.15 0.40 -1.61
C VAL A 58 -12.77 1.71 -1.12
N PHE A 59 -13.17 2.58 -2.05
CA PHE A 59 -13.77 3.88 -1.74
C PHE A 59 -15.09 3.74 -0.98
N THR A 60 -15.98 2.85 -1.44
CA THR A 60 -17.23 2.55 -0.74
C THR A 60 -16.98 1.91 0.61
N SER A 61 -16.01 1.01 0.75
CA SER A 61 -15.60 0.45 2.04
C SER A 61 -15.11 1.54 3.00
N TRP A 62 -14.32 2.49 2.52
CA TRP A 62 -13.87 3.63 3.31
C TRP A 62 -15.05 4.48 3.77
N THR A 63 -15.91 4.94 2.85
CA THR A 63 -17.08 5.74 3.21
C THR A 63 -18.02 5.02 4.17
N TYR A 64 -18.23 3.71 4.00
CA TYR A 64 -19.14 2.92 4.84
C TYR A 64 -18.56 2.61 6.23
N ASN A 65 -17.28 2.25 6.33
CA ASN A 65 -16.65 1.86 7.59
C ASN A 65 -15.90 3.00 8.30
N ARG A 66 -15.80 4.17 7.66
CA ARG A 66 -15.05 5.35 8.15
C ARG A 66 -13.65 5.00 8.63
N ASN A 67 -12.96 4.17 7.85
CA ASN A 67 -11.61 3.66 8.13
C ASN A 67 -10.56 4.17 7.12
N GLU A 68 -10.86 5.29 6.47
CA GLU A 68 -9.96 5.96 5.54
C GLU A 68 -8.67 6.51 6.18
N PRO A 69 -7.63 6.73 5.37
CA PRO A 69 -6.46 7.49 5.78
C PRO A 69 -6.78 8.98 6.01
N GLU A 70 -6.10 9.60 6.99
CA GLU A 70 -6.31 11.01 7.37
C GLU A 70 -6.28 11.99 6.18
N PHE A 71 -5.40 11.75 5.20
CA PHE A 71 -5.26 12.63 4.03
C PHE A 71 -6.41 12.53 3.01
N ILE A 72 -7.18 11.43 3.01
CA ILE A 72 -8.33 11.24 2.11
C ILE A 72 -9.65 11.67 2.78
N THR A 73 -9.68 11.75 4.11
CA THR A 73 -10.82 12.25 4.91
C THR A 73 -11.56 13.44 4.30
N PRO A 74 -10.90 14.56 3.90
CA PRO A 74 -11.63 15.71 3.36
C PRO A 74 -12.35 15.42 2.04
N VAL A 75 -11.80 14.52 1.22
CA VAL A 75 -12.42 14.08 -0.04
C VAL A 75 -13.61 13.18 0.24
N ILE A 76 -13.46 12.25 1.20
CA ILE A 76 -14.54 11.33 1.58
C ILE A 76 -15.66 12.10 2.26
N ASP A 77 -15.39 13.08 3.12
CA ASP A 77 -16.43 13.87 3.79
C ASP A 77 -17.36 14.57 2.78
N VAL A 78 -16.80 15.16 1.71
CA VAL A 78 -17.59 15.80 0.65
C VAL A 78 -18.42 14.77 -0.14
N LEU A 79 -17.83 13.62 -0.44
CA LEU A 79 -18.48 12.58 -1.24
C LEU A 79 -19.45 11.71 -0.43
N SER A 80 -19.27 11.67 0.89
CA SER A 80 -20.08 10.89 1.82
C SER A 80 -21.53 11.35 1.85
N HIS A 81 -21.81 12.61 1.47
CA HIS A 81 -23.17 13.13 1.34
C HIS A 81 -23.96 12.46 0.20
N TRP A 82 -23.26 11.94 -0.80
CA TRP A 82 -23.86 11.29 -1.98
C TRP A 82 -23.86 9.77 -1.89
N LEU A 83 -23.28 9.20 -0.83
CA LEU A 83 -23.05 7.77 -0.68
C LEU A 83 -23.75 7.20 0.57
N PRO A 84 -24.16 5.93 0.53
CA PRO A 84 -24.77 5.27 1.67
C PRO A 84 -23.75 5.16 2.79
N GLN A 85 -24.02 5.87 3.88
CA GLN A 85 -23.29 5.73 5.13
C GLN A 85 -23.90 4.58 5.92
N LYS A 86 -23.10 3.91 6.74
CA LYS A 86 -23.66 3.06 7.78
C LYS A 86 -24.46 3.99 8.70
N GLU A 87 -25.79 3.95 8.63
CA GLU A 87 -26.62 4.54 9.68
C GLU A 87 -26.08 3.97 10.99
N GLN A 88 -25.50 4.83 11.81
CA GLN A 88 -25.38 4.53 13.23
C GLN A 88 -26.83 4.47 13.70
N SER A 89 -27.39 3.26 13.69
CA SER A 89 -28.62 2.95 14.39
C SER A 89 -28.35 3.14 15.88
N GLU A 90 -28.30 4.40 16.30
CA GLU A 90 -28.54 4.74 17.68
C GLU A 90 -29.99 4.35 17.97
N ALA A 91 -30.11 3.38 18.87
CA ALA A 91 -31.26 3.03 19.69
C ALA A 91 -31.73 1.56 19.57
N TYR A 92 -31.75 0.94 20.75
CA TYR A 92 -32.41 -0.28 21.20
C TYR A 92 -31.64 -1.61 21.02
N TYR A 93 -30.71 -1.89 21.94
CA TYR A 93 -30.97 -2.62 23.20
C TYR A 93 -29.86 -2.35 24.23
#